data_AF-A0A7W7PI65-F1
#
_entry.id   AF-A0A7W7PI65-F1
#
_cell.length_a   1.000
_cell.length_b   1.000
_cell.length_c   1.000
_cell.angle_alpha   90.00
_cell.angle_beta   90.00
_cell.angle_gamma   90.00
#
_symmetry.space_group_name_H-M   'P 1'
#
loop_
_entity.id
_entity.type
_entity.pdbx_description
1 polymer ?
#
loop_
_entity_poly.entity_id
_entity_poly.type
_entity_poly.pdbx_seq_one_letter_code
_entity_poly.pdbx_strand_id
1 'polypeptide(L)'
;MGTADVDVAKFAELAIGWFLPAVVGATAVAQAPRLDKGDYSGEQGTMEMNLNALEHITRTSEERNVSSDQPRLMKELAERAIAEGYGGQNYLAVFELLKRPTPSS
;
A
#
# COMPACT_ATOMS: atom_id res chain seq x y z
N MET A 1 21.73 -8.97 -11.27
CA MET A 1 20.74 -7.88 -11.40
C MET A 1 19.58 -8.20 -10.46
N GLY A 2 19.50 -7.56 -9.29
CA GLY A 2 18.50 -7.87 -8.25
C GLY A 2 18.46 -9.33 -7.77
N THR A 3 17.69 -9.63 -6.73
CA THR A 3 17.51 -11.00 -6.17
C THR A 3 16.55 -11.87 -7.01
N ALA A 4 16.08 -11.34 -8.14
CA ALA A 4 15.11 -11.96 -9.05
C ALA A 4 15.62 -12.09 -10.50
N ASP A 5 16.88 -11.75 -10.78
CA ASP A 5 17.50 -11.77 -12.12
C ASP A 5 16.72 -11.00 -13.21
N VAL A 6 16.02 -9.94 -12.79
CA VAL A 6 15.32 -9.03 -13.71
C VAL A 6 16.21 -7.83 -13.98
N ASP A 7 16.42 -7.54 -15.26
CA ASP A 7 17.13 -6.32 -15.68
C ASP A 7 16.37 -5.06 -15.22
N VAL A 8 17.13 -4.11 -14.66
CA VAL A 8 16.57 -2.89 -14.07
C VAL A 8 15.91 -2.00 -15.12
N ALA A 9 16.46 -1.91 -16.34
CA ALA A 9 15.87 -1.10 -17.40
C ALA A 9 14.53 -1.69 -17.84
N LYS A 10 14.46 -3.03 -17.97
CA LYS A 10 13.20 -3.72 -18.28
C LYS A 10 12.14 -3.53 -17.19
N PHE A 11 12.54 -3.56 -15.92
CA PHE A 11 11.62 -3.22 -14.82
C PHE A 11 11.16 -1.76 -14.90
N ALA A 12 12.07 -0.83 -15.19
CA ALA A 12 11.74 0.59 -15.31
C ALA A 12 10.75 0.87 -16.44
N GLU A 13 10.88 0.21 -17.59
CA GLU A 13 9.90 0.30 -18.69
C GLU A 13 8.49 -0.12 -18.25
N LEU A 14 8.38 -1.22 -17.50
CA LEU A 14 7.10 -1.68 -16.96
C LEU A 14 6.55 -0.71 -15.91
N ALA A 15 7.39 -0.31 -14.95
CA ALA A 15 7.00 0.52 -13.82
C ALA A 15 6.59 1.92 -14.27
N ILE A 16 7.41 2.58 -15.09
CA ILE A 16 7.22 3.97 -15.49
C ILE A 16 6.33 4.08 -16.72
N GLY A 17 6.53 3.21 -17.71
CA GLY A 17 5.83 3.32 -19.00
C GLY A 17 4.37 2.91 -18.93
N TRP A 18 4.06 1.87 -18.15
CA TRP A 18 2.69 1.34 -18.05
C TRP A 18 2.10 1.53 -16.65
N PHE A 19 2.77 1.04 -15.61
CA PHE A 19 2.15 0.93 -14.29
C PHE A 19 1.83 2.30 -13.67
N LEU A 20 2.79 3.23 -13.66
CA LEU A 20 2.56 4.57 -13.14
C LEU A 20 1.38 5.30 -13.82
N PRO A 21 1.31 5.45 -15.15
CA PRO A 21 0.20 6.18 -15.77
C PRO A 21 -1.12 5.40 -15.72
N ALA A 22 -1.11 4.09 -16.01
CA ALA A 22 -2.34 3.33 -16.18
C ALA A 22 -2.97 2.89 -14.86
N VAL A 23 -2.17 2.69 -13.82
CA VAL A 23 -2.64 2.24 -12.51
C VAL A 23 -2.56 3.39 -11.51
N VAL A 24 -1.36 3.88 -11.19
CA VAL A 24 -1.19 4.87 -10.11
C VAL A 24 -1.90 6.19 -10.43
N GLY A 25 -1.69 6.74 -11.63
CA GLY A 25 -2.30 7.98 -12.07
C GLY A 25 -3.82 7.90 -12.15
N ALA A 26 -4.35 6.85 -12.78
CA ALA A 26 -5.79 6.62 -12.89
C ALA A 26 -6.46 6.45 -11.53
N THR A 27 -5.86 5.65 -10.63
CA THR A 27 -6.37 5.45 -9.27
C THR A 27 -6.31 6.74 -8.46
N ALA A 28 -5.22 7.50 -8.52
CA ALA A 28 -5.10 8.75 -7.78
C ALA A 28 -6.21 9.75 -8.15
N VAL A 29 -6.46 9.94 -9.46
CA VAL A 29 -7.53 10.81 -9.95
C VAL A 29 -8.91 10.31 -9.50
N ALA A 30 -9.18 9.02 -9.60
CA ALA A 30 -10.47 8.43 -9.23
C ALA A 30 -10.75 8.50 -7.72
N GLN A 31 -9.71 8.37 -6.89
CA GLN A 31 -9.87 8.28 -5.43
C GLN A 31 -9.84 9.65 -4.74
N ALA A 32 -9.20 10.67 -5.34
CA ALA A 32 -9.08 12.01 -4.74
C ALA A 32 -10.42 12.59 -4.18
N PRO A 33 -11.52 12.67 -4.95
CA PRO A 33 -12.78 13.23 -4.43
C PRO A 33 -13.46 12.33 -3.38
N ARG A 34 -13.08 11.05 -3.28
CA ARG A 34 -13.58 10.11 -2.28
C ARG A 34 -12.83 10.28 -0.96
N LEU A 35 -11.51 10.46 -1.03
CA LEU A 35 -10.66 10.81 0.11
C LEU A 35 -11.14 12.08 0.80
N ASP A 36 -11.45 13.14 0.03
CA ASP A 36 -11.96 14.41 0.60
C ASP A 36 -13.27 14.23 1.39
N LYS A 37 -14.05 13.19 1.06
CA LYS A 37 -15.33 12.86 1.71
C LYS A 37 -15.19 11.81 2.81
N GLY A 38 -13.99 11.25 3.01
CA GLY A 38 -13.77 10.11 3.89
C GLY A 38 -14.49 8.83 3.43
N ASP A 39 -14.78 8.69 2.12
CA ASP A 39 -15.34 7.48 1.54
C ASP A 39 -14.22 6.52 1.16
N TYR A 40 -14.11 5.43 1.92
CA TYR A 40 -13.10 4.40 1.74
C TYR A 40 -13.72 3.05 1.37
N SER A 41 -14.79 2.99 0.58
CA SER A 41 -15.43 1.71 0.21
C SER A 41 -14.42 0.61 -0.18
N GLY A 42 -14.51 -0.54 0.50
CA GLY A 42 -13.66 -1.72 0.26
C GLY A 42 -14.04 -2.56 -0.96
N GLU A 43 -14.96 -2.12 -1.82
CA GLU A 43 -15.46 -2.89 -2.98
C GLU A 43 -14.36 -3.42 -3.91
N GLN A 44 -13.26 -2.66 -4.08
CA GLN A 44 -12.13 -3.06 -4.92
C GLN A 44 -11.00 -3.76 -4.14
N GLY A 45 -11.19 -3.92 -2.83
CA GLY A 45 -10.22 -4.51 -1.93
C GLY A 45 -10.30 -3.91 -0.52
N THR A 46 -10.43 -4.78 0.48
CA THR A 46 -10.50 -4.42 1.89
C THR A 46 -9.11 -4.25 2.51
N MET A 47 -9.03 -3.61 3.67
CA MET A 47 -7.81 -3.41 4.44
C MET A 47 -7.24 -4.77 4.87
N GLU A 48 -8.11 -5.70 5.26
CA GLU A 48 -7.72 -7.09 5.58
C GLU A 48 -7.10 -7.80 4.38
N MET A 49 -7.66 -7.64 3.18
CA MET A 49 -7.08 -8.20 1.95
C MET A 49 -5.70 -7.59 1.67
N ASN A 50 -5.55 -6.28 1.84
CA ASN A 50 -4.26 -5.61 1.66
C ASN A 50 -3.25 -6.01 2.74
N LEU A 51 -3.68 -6.23 3.98
CA LEU A 51 -2.83 -6.73 5.06
C LEU A 51 -2.24 -8.10 4.70
N ASN A 52 -3.07 -9.04 4.22
CA ASN A 52 -2.60 -10.34 3.76
C ASN A 52 -1.56 -10.23 2.62
N ALA A 53 -1.76 -9.28 1.70
CA ALA A 53 -0.79 -9.02 0.62
C ALA A 53 0.53 -8.45 1.17
N LEU A 54 0.47 -7.51 2.11
CA LEU A 54 1.64 -6.90 2.75
C LEU A 54 2.43 -7.90 3.59
N GLU A 55 1.76 -8.84 4.26
CA GLU A 55 2.41 -9.98 4.93
C GLU A 55 3.21 -10.83 3.95
N HIS A 56 2.61 -11.15 2.81
CA HIS A 56 3.29 -11.91 1.76
C HIS A 56 4.52 -11.15 1.23
N ILE A 57 4.37 -9.87 0.88
CA ILE A 57 5.46 -9.03 0.36
C ILE A 57 6.60 -8.91 1.39
N THR A 58 6.26 -8.69 2.66
CA THR A 58 7.22 -8.60 3.76
C THR A 58 8.04 -9.87 3.86
N ARG A 59 7.37 -11.02 3.98
CA ARG A 59 8.01 -12.34 4.07
C ARG A 59 8.88 -12.65 2.86
N THR A 60 8.39 -12.39 1.65
CA THR A 60 9.16 -12.63 0.43
C THR A 60 10.39 -11.73 0.32
N SER A 61 10.32 -10.48 0.80
CA SER A 61 11.48 -9.59 0.84
C SER A 61 12.58 -10.17 1.73
N GLU A 62 12.21 -10.63 2.93
CA GLU A 62 13.11 -11.27 3.89
C GLU A 62 13.74 -12.56 3.33
N GLU A 63 12.91 -13.45 2.77
CA GLU A 63 13.35 -14.68 2.10
C GLU A 63 14.35 -14.41 0.96
N ARG A 64 14.25 -13.25 0.32
CA ARG A 64 15.12 -12.81 -0.78
C ARG A 64 16.29 -11.95 -0.33
N ASN A 65 16.50 -11.73 0.97
CA ASN A 65 17.52 -10.83 1.51
C ASN A 65 17.40 -9.38 0.96
N VAL A 66 16.17 -8.93 0.73
CA VAL A 66 15.82 -7.54 0.40
C VAL A 66 15.26 -6.89 1.67
N SER A 67 15.59 -5.64 1.95
CA SER A 67 15.02 -4.94 3.12
C SER A 67 13.49 -4.98 3.09
N SER A 68 12.90 -5.35 4.21
CA SER A 68 11.45 -5.38 4.43
C SER A 68 10.93 -4.16 5.20
N ASP A 69 11.76 -3.14 5.45
CA ASP A 69 11.41 -2.01 6.32
C ASP A 69 10.15 -1.27 5.84
N GLN A 70 10.06 -0.99 4.53
CA GLN A 70 8.90 -0.33 3.94
C GLN A 70 7.62 -1.20 4.02
N PRO A 71 7.58 -2.45 3.50
CA PRO A 71 6.37 -3.25 3.58
C PRO A 71 5.96 -3.57 5.02
N ARG A 72 6.91 -3.66 5.97
CA ARG A 72 6.61 -3.77 7.41
C ARG A 72 5.90 -2.53 7.95
N LEU A 73 6.39 -1.34 7.66
CA LEU A 73 5.72 -0.10 8.08
C LEU A 73 4.28 -0.02 7.51
N MET A 74 4.11 -0.39 6.25
CA MET A 74 2.80 -0.43 5.59
C MET A 74 1.86 -1.46 6.23
N LYS A 75 2.37 -2.63 6.63
CA LYS A 75 1.66 -3.68 7.37
C LYS A 75 1.21 -3.17 8.75
N GLU A 76 2.12 -2.55 9.50
CA GLU A 76 1.83 -1.99 10.84
C GLU A 76 0.77 -0.86 10.78
N LEU A 77 0.73 -0.08 9.69
CA LEU A 77 -0.34 0.90 9.46
C LEU A 77 -1.69 0.23 9.21
N ALA A 78 -1.73 -0.84 8.41
CA ALA A 78 -2.95 -1.61 8.15
C ALA A 78 -3.49 -2.27 9.42
N GLU A 79 -2.62 -2.90 10.22
CA GLU A 79 -2.98 -3.52 11.50
C GLU A 79 -3.62 -2.49 12.45
N ARG A 80 -3.04 -1.29 12.57
CA ARG A 80 -3.63 -0.21 13.35
C ARG A 80 -4.97 0.25 12.79
N ALA A 81 -5.10 0.41 11.48
CA ALA A 81 -6.36 0.82 10.86
C ALA A 81 -7.47 -0.24 11.08
N ILE A 82 -7.14 -1.53 10.99
CA ILE A 82 -8.06 -2.63 11.31
C ILE A 82 -8.50 -2.55 12.77
N ALA A 83 -7.56 -2.34 13.71
CA ALA A 83 -7.87 -2.22 15.13
C ALA A 83 -8.83 -1.03 15.44
N GLU A 84 -8.85 -0.01 14.58
CA GLU A 84 -9.76 1.12 14.67
C GLU A 84 -11.08 0.96 13.90
N GLY A 85 -11.32 -0.22 13.32
CA GLY A 85 -12.57 -0.56 12.65
C GLY A 85 -12.59 -0.34 11.14
N TYR A 86 -11.45 -0.06 10.51
CA TYR A 86 -11.34 0.12 9.06
C TYR A 86 -11.11 -1.20 8.29
N GLY A 87 -11.29 -2.38 8.91
CA GLY A 87 -10.95 -3.67 8.30
C GLY A 87 -11.64 -3.94 6.96
N GLY A 88 -12.93 -3.63 6.86
CA GLY A 88 -13.71 -3.76 5.61
C GLY A 88 -13.53 -2.60 4.62
N GLN A 89 -12.79 -1.55 4.96
CA GLN A 89 -12.58 -0.38 4.11
C GLN A 89 -11.34 -0.56 3.24
N ASN A 90 -11.20 0.23 2.18
CA ASN A 90 -10.02 0.26 1.33
C ASN A 90 -8.77 0.71 2.11
N TYR A 91 -7.60 0.28 1.65
CA TYR A 91 -6.29 0.64 2.22
C TYR A 91 -6.08 2.15 2.42
N LEU A 92 -6.72 2.97 1.58
CA LEU A 92 -6.66 4.44 1.68
C LEU A 92 -7.20 4.99 3.02
N ALA A 93 -7.99 4.22 3.78
CA ALA A 93 -8.43 4.60 5.12
C ALA A 93 -7.28 4.81 6.12
N VAL A 94 -6.06 4.30 5.83
CA VAL A 94 -4.83 4.66 6.57
C VAL A 94 -4.61 6.18 6.64
N PHE A 95 -5.12 6.93 5.66
CA PHE A 95 -5.07 8.39 5.66
C PHE A 95 -5.65 9.02 6.94
N GLU A 96 -6.68 8.43 7.55
CA GLU A 96 -7.26 8.93 8.80
C GLU A 96 -6.34 8.77 10.02
N LEU A 97 -5.45 7.78 9.99
CA LEU A 97 -4.41 7.62 11.01
C LEU A 97 -3.29 8.66 10.80
N LEU A 98 -2.91 8.91 9.55
CA LEU A 98 -1.83 9.84 9.19
C LEU A 98 -2.20 11.32 9.42
N LYS A 99 -3.49 11.67 9.39
CA LYS A 99 -3.97 13.02 9.74
C LYS A 99 -3.77 13.37 11.22
N ARG A 100 -3.52 12.39 12.08
CA ARG A 100 -3.40 12.61 13.52
C ARG A 100 -2.02 13.14 13.85
N PRO A 101 -1.91 14.06 14.82
CA PRO A 101 -0.61 14.47 15.33
C PRO A 101 0.15 13.25 15.84
N THR A 102 1.47 13.21 15.60
CA THR A 102 2.32 12.26 16.32
C THR A 102 2.17 12.56 17.82
N PRO A 103 1.83 11.56 18.66
CA PRO A 103 1.74 11.77 20.09
C PRO A 103 3.05 12.40 20.58
N SER A 104 2.97 13.54 21.26
CA SER A 104 4.14 14.13 21.91
C SER A 104 4.64 13.12 22.94
N SER A 105 5.91 12.73 22.83
CA SER A 105 6.57 11.81 23.76
C SER A 105 6.71 12.40 25.16
#